data_AF-A0A9D4DQ06-F1
#
_entry.id   AF-A0A9D4DQ06-F1
#
_cell.length_a   1.000
_cell.length_b   1.000
_cell.length_c   1.000
_cell.angle_alpha   90.00
_cell.angle_beta   90.00
_cell.angle_gamma   90.00
#
_symmetry.space_group_name_H-M   'P 1'
#
loop_
_entity.id
_entity.type
_entity.pdbx_description
1 polymer ?
#
loop_
_entity_poly.entity_id
_entity_poly.type
_entity_poly.pdbx_seq_one_letter_code
_entity_poly.pdbx_strand_id
1 'polypeptide(L)'
;MEDVVKTKYEKAAADASERQNMLNGALRHRQNFYSSIGEFEKWIKKTQQKLDTSSEIYSDEVGETLAKLKSLQKECDENEPTFEQLCAEFKKLLANCNDDEAVILRDKFDRVMGGYTKIEDTLKSHKEVCEKWDQYQSSHKDAQARLKTLQAKLENPNIKEDEVAEIKEEVKSLRAEMGEWDNQVDALDELMATSQLTIKDRATQRTLHFGIELQALDSLCDFYRSTQKCTRLVFCFNSLYKIHLMPSF
;
A
#
# COMPACT_ATOMS: atom_id res chain seq x y z
N MET A 1 -2.93 -66.74 -46.62
CA MET A 1 -4.01 -66.39 -45.67
C MET A 1 -3.42 -66.09 -44.29
N GLU A 2 -2.46 -66.91 -43.82
CA GLU A 2 -1.74 -66.74 -42.55
C GLU A 2 -0.94 -65.42 -42.43
N ASP A 3 -0.25 -65.02 -43.51
CA ASP A 3 0.56 -63.79 -43.54
C ASP A 3 -0.29 -62.50 -43.39
N VAL A 4 -1.48 -62.49 -44.00
CA VAL A 4 -2.43 -61.36 -43.91
C VAL A 4 -3.00 -61.21 -42.49
N VAL A 5 -3.24 -62.33 -41.80
CA VAL A 5 -3.72 -62.32 -40.41
C VAL A 5 -2.62 -61.82 -39.49
N LYS A 6 -1.37 -62.26 -39.69
CA LYS A 6 -0.19 -61.81 -38.95
C LYS A 6 0.03 -60.30 -39.10
N THR A 7 0.05 -59.77 -40.32
CA THR A 7 0.20 -58.33 -40.56
C THR A 7 -0.92 -57.49 -39.95
N LYS A 8 -2.18 -57.95 -40.03
CA LYS A 8 -3.32 -57.26 -39.40
C LYS A 8 -3.21 -57.25 -37.87
N TYR A 9 -2.76 -58.36 -37.28
CA TYR A 9 -2.54 -58.46 -35.84
C TYR A 9 -1.40 -57.54 -35.38
N GLU A 10 -0.26 -57.52 -36.08
CA GLU A 10 0.87 -56.64 -35.80
C GLU A 10 0.47 -55.16 -35.88
N LYS A 11 -0.32 -54.79 -36.90
CA LYS A 11 -0.87 -53.43 -37.01
C LYS A 11 -1.80 -53.08 -35.85
N ALA A 12 -2.74 -53.95 -35.51
CA ALA A 12 -3.66 -53.71 -34.40
C ALA A 12 -2.93 -53.59 -33.05
N ALA A 13 -1.88 -54.39 -32.84
CA ALA A 13 -1.02 -54.30 -31.65
C ALA A 13 -0.24 -52.98 -31.60
N ALA A 14 0.28 -52.52 -32.74
CA ALA A 14 0.94 -51.22 -32.85
C ALA A 14 -0.03 -50.06 -32.57
N ASP A 15 -1.22 -50.07 -33.18
CA ASP A 15 -2.26 -49.05 -32.99
C ASP A 15 -2.73 -49.03 -31.51
N ALA A 16 -2.88 -50.20 -30.88
CA ALA A 16 -3.23 -50.30 -29.46
C ALA A 16 -2.12 -49.74 -28.55
N SER A 17 -0.86 -50.03 -28.85
CA SER A 17 0.30 -49.52 -28.11
C SER A 17 0.41 -47.99 -28.24
N GLU A 18 0.25 -47.44 -29.44
CA GLU A 18 0.24 -45.99 -29.67
C GLU A 18 -0.89 -45.33 -28.88
N ARG A 19 -2.11 -45.86 -28.96
CA ARG A 19 -3.25 -45.35 -28.21
C ARG A 19 -3.03 -45.41 -26.70
N GLN A 20 -2.44 -46.49 -26.20
CA GLN A 20 -2.09 -46.61 -24.78
C GLN A 20 -1.08 -45.54 -24.36
N ASN A 21 -0.05 -45.30 -25.16
CA ASN A 21 0.95 -44.25 -24.89
C ASN A 21 0.32 -42.85 -24.89
N MET A 22 -0.56 -42.56 -25.86
CA MET A 22 -1.29 -41.29 -25.91
C MET A 22 -2.17 -41.09 -24.67
N LEU A 23 -2.93 -42.11 -24.26
CA LEU A 23 -3.78 -42.04 -23.08
C LEU A 23 -2.98 -41.85 -21.78
N ASN A 24 -1.87 -42.57 -21.64
CA ASN A 24 -0.97 -42.41 -20.49
C ASN A 24 -0.37 -41.00 -20.44
N GLY A 25 0.04 -40.45 -21.60
CA GLY A 25 0.51 -39.08 -21.72
C GLY A 25 -0.55 -38.05 -21.32
N ALA A 26 -1.78 -38.20 -21.83
CA ALA A 26 -2.90 -37.33 -21.49
C ALA A 26 -3.27 -37.39 -20.00
N LEU A 27 -3.28 -38.59 -19.40
CA LEU A 27 -3.55 -38.78 -17.99
C LEU A 27 -2.49 -38.08 -17.13
N ARG A 28 -1.20 -38.28 -17.44
CA ARG A 28 -0.10 -37.62 -16.73
C ARG A 28 -0.17 -36.10 -16.84
N HIS A 29 -0.47 -35.59 -18.03
CA HIS A 29 -0.65 -34.15 -18.23
C HIS A 29 -1.80 -33.60 -17.37
N ARG A 30 -2.96 -34.29 -17.36
CA ARG A 30 -4.11 -33.90 -16.53
C ARG A 30 -3.80 -33.96 -15.03
N GLN A 31 -3.06 -34.98 -14.57
CA GLN A 31 -2.62 -35.09 -13.18
C GLN A 31 -1.68 -33.94 -12.77
N ASN A 32 -0.72 -33.59 -13.64
CA ASN A 32 0.19 -32.48 -13.39
C ASN A 32 -0.58 -31.17 -13.29
N PHE A 33 -1.52 -30.90 -14.20
CA PHE A 33 -2.35 -29.71 -14.19
C PHE A 33 -3.13 -29.55 -12.87
N TYR A 34 -3.86 -30.58 -12.43
CA TYR A 34 -4.58 -30.50 -11.15
C TYR A 34 -3.67 -30.38 -9.93
N SER A 35 -2.46 -30.94 -10.00
CA SER A 35 -1.44 -30.75 -8.96
C SER A 35 -0.98 -29.30 -8.91
N SER A 36 -0.66 -28.70 -10.07
CA SER A 36 -0.28 -27.29 -10.19
C SER A 36 -1.38 -26.34 -9.74
N ILE A 37 -2.66 -26.61 -10.08
CA ILE A 37 -3.80 -25.85 -9.53
C ILE A 37 -3.80 -25.93 -8.00
N GLY A 38 -3.69 -27.13 -7.43
CA GLY A 38 -3.74 -27.31 -5.98
C GLY A 38 -2.58 -26.64 -5.25
N GLU A 39 -1.39 -26.58 -5.85
CA GLU A 39 -0.25 -25.82 -5.34
C GLU A 39 -0.50 -24.31 -5.41
N PHE A 40 -1.05 -23.83 -6.53
CA PHE A 40 -1.36 -22.43 -6.73
C PHE A 40 -2.49 -21.95 -5.81
N GLU A 41 -3.56 -22.72 -5.63
CA GLU A 41 -4.64 -22.44 -4.67
C GLU A 41 -4.10 -22.34 -3.22
N LYS A 42 -3.14 -23.21 -2.85
CA LYS A 42 -2.47 -23.13 -1.54
C LYS A 42 -1.64 -21.86 -1.42
N TRP A 43 -0.93 -21.46 -2.48
CA TRP A 43 -0.19 -20.22 -2.50
C TRP A 43 -1.12 -19.01 -2.36
N ILE A 44 -2.20 -18.92 -3.15
CA ILE A 44 -3.23 -17.87 -3.04
C ILE A 44 -3.72 -17.75 -1.60
N LYS A 45 -4.12 -18.88 -0.99
CA LYS A 45 -4.64 -18.88 0.38
C LYS A 45 -3.60 -18.36 1.39
N LYS A 46 -2.34 -18.77 1.26
CA LYS A 46 -1.26 -18.31 2.15
C LYS A 46 -0.99 -16.81 1.97
N THR A 47 -0.92 -16.34 0.73
CA THR A 47 -0.67 -14.93 0.43
C THR A 47 -1.81 -14.04 0.91
N GLN A 48 -3.06 -14.43 0.67
CA GLN A 48 -4.22 -13.73 1.22
C GLN A 48 -4.16 -13.67 2.75
N GLN A 49 -3.82 -14.76 3.43
CA GLN A 49 -3.69 -14.76 4.89
C GLN A 49 -2.57 -13.81 5.39
N LYS A 50 -1.44 -13.72 4.68
CA LYS A 50 -0.37 -12.75 5.00
C LYS A 50 -0.87 -11.31 4.87
N LEU A 51 -1.65 -11.01 3.83
CA LEU A 51 -2.26 -9.70 3.59
C LEU A 51 -3.31 -9.36 4.65
N ASP A 52 -4.18 -10.30 4.98
CA ASP A 52 -5.22 -10.14 6.01
C ASP A 52 -4.59 -9.90 7.39
N THR A 53 -3.45 -10.52 7.70
CA THR A 53 -2.73 -10.27 8.96
C THR A 53 -2.07 -8.89 9.00
N SER A 54 -1.85 -8.28 7.84
CA SER A 54 -1.24 -6.96 7.67
C SER A 54 -2.27 -5.86 7.43
N SER A 55 -3.56 -6.13 7.69
CA SER A 55 -4.66 -5.16 7.53
C SER A 55 -4.71 -4.12 8.64
N GLU A 56 -4.01 -4.35 9.75
CA GLU A 56 -3.84 -3.38 10.83
C GLU A 56 -2.35 -3.21 11.11
N ILE A 57 -1.85 -1.99 10.95
CA ILE A 57 -0.43 -1.67 11.14
C ILE A 57 -0.27 -0.45 12.04
N TYR A 58 0.85 -0.36 12.74
CA TYR A 58 1.19 0.82 13.50
C TYR A 58 1.94 1.84 12.63
N SER A 59 1.78 3.13 12.90
CA SER A 59 2.43 4.20 12.12
C SER A 59 3.97 4.12 12.11
N ASP A 60 4.57 3.54 13.16
CA ASP A 60 6.02 3.30 13.24
C ASP A 60 6.48 2.07 12.43
N GLU A 61 5.55 1.20 12.04
CA GLU A 61 5.81 -0.02 11.26
C GLU A 61 5.49 0.13 9.77
N VAL A 62 5.02 1.28 9.32
CA VAL A 62 4.63 1.50 7.90
C VAL A 62 5.80 1.22 6.95
N GLY A 63 7.01 1.65 7.30
CA GLY A 63 8.21 1.36 6.51
C GLY A 63 8.55 -0.14 6.43
N GLU A 64 8.37 -0.89 7.53
CA GLU A 64 8.56 -2.35 7.54
C GLU A 64 7.46 -3.04 6.72
N THR A 65 6.22 -2.57 6.84
CA THR A 65 5.07 -3.08 6.08
C THR A 65 5.29 -2.86 4.59
N LEU A 66 5.77 -1.69 4.16
CA LEU A 66 6.15 -1.43 2.77
C LEU A 66 7.19 -2.41 2.25
N ALA A 67 8.20 -2.74 3.05
CA ALA A 67 9.20 -3.74 2.67
C ALA A 67 8.58 -5.13 2.51
N LYS A 68 7.67 -5.54 3.41
CA LYS A 68 6.92 -6.79 3.32
C LYS A 68 6.03 -6.82 2.07
N LEU A 69 5.27 -5.76 1.79
CA LEU A 69 4.42 -5.64 0.62
C LEU A 69 5.23 -5.70 -0.69
N LYS A 70 6.41 -5.07 -0.75
CA LYS A 70 7.34 -5.18 -1.89
C LYS A 70 7.85 -6.61 -2.09
N SER A 71 8.15 -7.33 -1.01
CA SER A 71 8.52 -8.74 -1.08
C SER A 71 7.37 -9.61 -1.61
N LEU A 72 6.15 -9.36 -1.15
CA LEU A 72 4.96 -10.09 -1.63
C LEU A 72 4.64 -9.77 -3.09
N GLN A 73 4.84 -8.53 -3.53
CA GLN A 73 4.72 -8.18 -4.94
C GLN A 73 5.71 -8.98 -5.79
N LYS A 74 6.97 -9.08 -5.36
CA LYS A 74 7.96 -9.90 -6.05
C LYS A 74 7.56 -11.39 -6.09
N GLU A 75 7.02 -11.92 -5.00
CA GLU A 75 6.44 -13.28 -4.99
C GLU A 75 5.30 -13.41 -6.03
N CYS A 76 4.45 -12.38 -6.21
CA CYS A 76 3.39 -12.38 -7.21
C CYS A 76 3.94 -12.35 -8.65
N ASP A 77 4.93 -11.51 -8.91
CA ASP A 77 5.60 -11.39 -10.21
C ASP A 77 6.29 -12.73 -10.59
N GLU A 78 6.87 -13.44 -9.61
CA GLU A 78 7.46 -14.77 -9.81
C GLU A 78 6.40 -15.85 -10.10
N ASN A 79 5.16 -15.67 -9.62
CA ASN A 79 4.05 -16.60 -9.82
C ASN A 79 3.21 -16.28 -11.07
N GLU A 80 3.34 -15.09 -11.65
CA GLU A 80 2.63 -14.63 -12.85
C GLU A 80 2.77 -15.61 -14.03
N PRO A 81 3.96 -16.10 -14.41
CA PRO A 81 4.08 -17.05 -15.51
C PRO A 81 3.33 -18.36 -15.26
N THR A 82 3.29 -18.82 -14.00
CA THR A 82 2.55 -20.02 -13.61
C THR A 82 1.04 -19.78 -13.71
N PHE A 83 0.58 -18.60 -13.29
CA PHE A 83 -0.80 -18.19 -13.42
C PHE A 83 -1.24 -18.13 -14.89
N GLU A 84 -0.45 -17.52 -15.77
CA GLU A 84 -0.72 -17.44 -17.20
C GLU A 84 -0.80 -18.83 -17.84
N GLN A 85 0.15 -19.72 -17.50
CA GLN A 85 0.15 -21.09 -17.97
C GLN A 85 -1.13 -21.83 -17.53
N LEU A 86 -1.48 -21.74 -16.24
CA LEU A 86 -2.71 -22.35 -15.73
C LEU A 86 -3.93 -21.81 -16.45
N CYS A 87 -4.02 -20.50 -16.69
CA CYS A 87 -5.11 -19.87 -17.42
C CYS A 87 -5.24 -20.40 -18.85
N ALA A 88 -4.12 -20.55 -19.56
CA ALA A 88 -4.10 -21.12 -20.90
C ALA A 88 -4.56 -22.59 -20.90
N GLU A 89 -4.11 -23.39 -19.93
CA GLU A 89 -4.51 -24.78 -19.78
C GLU A 89 -5.99 -24.92 -19.40
N PHE A 90 -6.51 -24.09 -18.50
CA PHE A 90 -7.94 -24.00 -18.18
C PHE A 90 -8.79 -23.75 -19.43
N LYS A 91 -8.44 -22.73 -20.23
CA LYS A 91 -9.15 -22.41 -21.48
C LYS A 91 -9.13 -23.57 -22.47
N LYS A 92 -7.97 -24.22 -22.63
CA LYS A 92 -7.82 -25.37 -23.53
C LYS A 92 -8.66 -26.56 -23.08
N LEU A 93 -8.70 -26.85 -21.78
CA LEU A 93 -9.48 -27.98 -21.25
C LEU A 93 -10.99 -27.69 -21.30
N LEU A 94 -11.41 -26.47 -20.95
CA LEU A 94 -12.81 -26.04 -21.05
C LEU A 94 -13.36 -26.14 -22.49
N ALA A 95 -12.52 -25.94 -23.51
CA ALA A 95 -12.94 -26.06 -24.91
C ALA A 95 -13.14 -27.51 -25.37
N ASN A 96 -12.62 -28.51 -24.64
CA ASN A 96 -12.56 -29.91 -25.07
C ASN A 96 -13.24 -30.89 -24.10
N CYS A 97 -13.74 -30.45 -22.96
CA CYS A 97 -14.42 -31.30 -21.98
C CYS A 97 -15.93 -31.36 -22.22
N ASN A 98 -16.58 -32.35 -21.61
CA ASN A 98 -18.05 -32.42 -21.57
C ASN A 98 -18.63 -31.34 -20.64
N ASP A 99 -19.95 -31.13 -20.70
CA ASP A 99 -20.63 -30.06 -19.97
C ASP A 99 -20.50 -30.20 -18.44
N ASP A 100 -20.59 -31.42 -17.89
CA ASP A 100 -20.48 -31.67 -16.45
C ASP A 100 -19.06 -31.33 -15.93
N GLU A 101 -18.02 -31.74 -16.66
CA GLU A 101 -16.64 -31.39 -16.35
C GLU A 101 -16.37 -29.89 -16.54
N ALA A 102 -17.01 -29.27 -17.53
CA ALA A 102 -16.84 -27.84 -17.82
C ALA A 102 -17.33 -26.97 -16.66
N VAL A 103 -18.44 -27.34 -16.02
CA VAL A 103 -18.95 -26.62 -14.83
C VAL A 103 -17.92 -26.65 -13.70
N ILE A 104 -17.44 -27.83 -13.34
CA ILE A 104 -16.47 -28.00 -12.24
C ILE A 104 -15.16 -27.25 -12.55
N LEU A 105 -14.71 -27.32 -13.81
CA LEU A 105 -13.47 -26.69 -14.24
C LEU A 105 -13.59 -25.15 -14.27
N ARG A 106 -14.76 -24.61 -14.64
CA ARG A 106 -15.04 -23.18 -14.61
C ARG A 106 -15.07 -22.64 -13.19
N ASP A 107 -15.73 -23.32 -12.26
CA ASP A 107 -15.75 -22.92 -10.85
C ASP A 107 -14.34 -22.86 -10.26
N LYS A 108 -13.47 -23.82 -10.62
CA LYS A 108 -12.07 -23.81 -10.22
C LYS A 108 -11.29 -22.66 -10.86
N PHE A 109 -11.49 -22.43 -12.14
CA PHE A 109 -10.88 -21.32 -12.87
C PHE A 109 -11.24 -19.98 -12.22
N ASP A 110 -12.54 -19.74 -11.98
CA ASP A 110 -13.06 -18.51 -11.40
C ASP A 110 -12.51 -18.30 -9.98
N ARG A 111 -12.38 -19.37 -9.18
CA ARG A 111 -11.75 -19.30 -7.85
C ARG A 111 -10.28 -18.90 -7.93
N VAL A 112 -9.51 -19.50 -8.83
CA VAL A 112 -8.07 -19.20 -9.00
C VAL A 112 -7.90 -17.78 -9.52
N MET A 113 -8.65 -17.39 -10.55
CA MET A 113 -8.65 -16.04 -11.12
C MET A 113 -9.00 -15.00 -10.07
N GLY A 114 -10.17 -15.14 -9.43
CA GLY A 114 -10.64 -14.17 -8.44
C GLY A 114 -9.75 -14.09 -7.21
N GLY A 115 -9.13 -15.21 -6.81
CA GLY A 115 -8.15 -15.23 -5.73
C GLY A 115 -6.87 -14.48 -6.06
N TYR A 116 -6.33 -14.68 -7.28
CA TYR A 116 -5.13 -13.99 -7.74
C TYR A 116 -5.38 -12.48 -7.90
N THR A 117 -6.44 -12.09 -8.60
CA THR A 117 -6.76 -10.66 -8.80
C THR A 117 -7.01 -9.95 -7.47
N LYS A 118 -7.67 -10.60 -6.51
CA LYS A 118 -7.87 -10.03 -5.18
C LYS A 118 -6.54 -9.76 -4.47
N ILE A 119 -5.56 -10.67 -4.60
CA ILE A 119 -4.22 -10.47 -4.04
C ILE A 119 -3.55 -9.25 -4.67
N GLU A 120 -3.60 -9.13 -6.00
CA GLU A 120 -3.03 -7.98 -6.72
C GLU A 120 -3.68 -6.65 -6.31
N ASP A 121 -5.01 -6.61 -6.27
CA ASP A 121 -5.77 -5.42 -5.88
C ASP A 121 -5.48 -5.01 -4.42
N THR A 122 -5.42 -5.99 -3.52
CA THR A 122 -5.11 -5.76 -2.10
C THR A 122 -3.67 -5.28 -1.93
N LEU A 123 -2.70 -5.91 -2.62
CA LEU A 123 -1.29 -5.50 -2.59
C LEU A 123 -1.11 -4.07 -3.09
N LYS A 124 -1.73 -3.75 -4.23
CA LYS A 124 -1.66 -2.42 -4.84
C LYS A 124 -2.23 -1.36 -3.90
N SER A 125 -3.44 -1.58 -3.38
CA SER A 125 -4.11 -0.63 -2.49
C SER A 125 -3.37 -0.47 -1.15
N HIS A 126 -2.93 -1.56 -0.52
CA HIS A 126 -2.14 -1.51 0.72
C HIS A 126 -0.83 -0.74 0.53
N LYS A 127 -0.14 -0.97 -0.59
CA LYS A 127 1.10 -0.27 -0.93
C LYS A 127 0.85 1.21 -1.14
N GLU A 128 -0.19 1.58 -1.88
CA GLU A 128 -0.55 2.97 -2.13
C GLU A 128 -0.85 3.73 -0.83
N VAL A 129 -1.66 3.15 0.06
CA VAL A 129 -1.94 3.72 1.38
C VAL A 129 -0.66 3.89 2.19
N CYS A 130 0.19 2.86 2.26
CA CYS A 130 1.42 2.93 3.03
C CYS A 130 2.41 3.96 2.46
N GLU A 131 2.54 4.07 1.13
CA GLU A 131 3.41 5.06 0.47
C GLU A 131 2.91 6.48 0.72
N LYS A 132 1.59 6.70 0.63
CA LYS A 132 0.98 8.00 0.92
C LYS A 132 1.09 8.38 2.39
N TRP A 133 0.90 7.41 3.29
CA TRP A 133 1.10 7.61 4.72
C TRP A 133 2.55 7.98 5.04
N ASP A 134 3.53 7.27 4.48
CA ASP A 134 4.95 7.56 4.70
C ASP A 134 5.34 8.96 4.19
N GLN A 135 4.83 9.36 3.03
CA GLN A 135 4.99 10.73 2.50
C GLN A 135 4.40 11.77 3.44
N TYR A 136 3.13 11.60 3.83
CA TYR A 136 2.44 12.49 4.75
C TYR A 136 3.18 12.61 6.09
N GLN A 137 3.56 11.49 6.68
CA GLN A 137 4.22 11.46 7.97
C GLN A 137 5.63 12.08 7.90
N SER A 138 6.32 11.95 6.77
CA SER A 138 7.60 12.63 6.53
C SER A 138 7.42 14.14 6.43
N SER A 139 6.45 14.62 5.63
CA SER A 139 6.11 16.05 5.55
C SER A 139 5.69 16.61 6.91
N HIS A 140 4.85 15.89 7.65
CA HIS A 140 4.40 16.28 8.99
C HIS A 140 5.56 16.37 9.99
N LYS A 141 6.48 15.38 10.00
CA LYS A 141 7.67 15.39 10.88
C LYS A 141 8.62 16.54 10.54
N ASP A 142 8.86 16.82 9.25
CA ASP A 142 9.69 17.94 8.82
C ASP A 142 9.06 19.28 9.21
N ALA A 143 7.77 19.48 8.93
CA ALA A 143 7.02 20.67 9.34
C ALA A 143 7.08 20.88 10.86
N GLN A 144 6.89 19.81 11.65
CA GLN A 144 6.97 19.88 13.11
C GLN A 144 8.39 20.24 13.61
N ALA A 145 9.44 19.71 12.99
CA ALA A 145 10.83 20.02 13.36
C ALA A 145 11.20 21.48 13.02
N ARG A 146 10.77 21.97 11.85
CA ARG A 146 10.96 23.36 11.44
C ARG A 146 10.20 24.31 12.37
N LEU A 147 8.93 24.02 12.68
CA LEU A 147 8.15 24.81 13.64
C LEU A 147 8.82 24.90 15.02
N LYS A 148 9.37 23.79 15.55
CA LYS A 148 10.15 23.80 16.80
C LYS A 148 11.40 24.68 16.71
N THR A 149 12.10 24.64 15.58
CA THR A 149 13.29 25.48 15.35
C THR A 149 12.92 26.96 15.29
N LEU A 150 11.82 27.30 14.61
CA LEU A 150 11.29 28.66 14.53
C LEU A 150 10.80 29.17 15.89
N GLN A 151 10.19 28.29 16.70
CA GLN A 151 9.83 28.59 18.08
C GLN A 151 11.07 28.93 18.92
N ALA A 152 12.13 28.13 18.86
CA ALA A 152 13.35 28.42 19.61
C ALA A 152 14.00 29.75 19.19
N LYS A 153 13.93 30.10 17.90
CA LYS A 153 14.36 31.42 17.41
C LYS A 153 13.50 32.55 18.02
N LEU A 154 12.18 32.37 18.06
CA LEU A 154 11.23 33.34 18.64
C LEU A 154 11.37 33.52 20.16
N GLU A 155 11.83 32.49 20.87
CA GLU A 155 12.08 32.54 22.32
C GLU A 155 13.39 33.29 22.68
N ASN A 156 14.25 33.58 21.68
CA ASN A 156 15.47 34.34 21.91
C ASN A 156 15.15 35.82 22.21
N PRO A 157 15.53 36.35 23.39
CA PRO A 157 15.20 37.72 23.79
C PRO A 157 15.87 38.83 22.93
N ASN A 158 16.82 38.47 22.05
CA ASN A 158 17.56 39.42 21.21
C ASN A 158 17.19 39.34 19.72
N ILE A 159 16.01 38.81 19.39
CA ILE A 159 15.53 38.65 18.00
C ILE A 159 15.29 40.02 17.32
N LYS A 160 15.69 40.15 16.06
CA LYS A 160 15.48 41.37 15.26
C LYS A 160 14.13 41.35 14.54
N GLU A 161 13.61 42.53 14.20
CA GLU A 161 12.35 42.65 13.45
C GLU A 161 12.41 41.97 12.07
N ASP A 162 13.56 42.03 11.42
CA ASP A 162 13.85 41.40 10.12
C ASP A 162 13.76 39.85 10.23
N GLU A 163 14.30 39.27 11.31
CA GLU A 163 14.27 37.84 11.59
C GLU A 163 12.84 37.36 11.91
N VAL A 164 12.04 38.19 12.58
CA VAL A 164 10.61 37.91 12.82
C VAL A 164 9.81 37.94 11.51
N ALA A 165 10.18 38.80 10.55
CA ALA A 165 9.55 38.84 9.23
C ALA A 165 9.88 37.59 8.40
N GLU A 166 11.14 37.14 8.40
CA GLU A 166 11.56 35.86 7.79
C GLU A 166 10.81 34.67 8.39
N ILE A 167 10.74 34.57 9.73
CA ILE A 167 10.03 33.48 10.42
C ILE A 167 8.54 33.46 10.01
N LYS A 168 7.91 34.62 9.79
CA LYS A 168 6.51 34.68 9.35
C LYS A 168 6.30 34.15 7.94
N GLU A 169 7.17 34.53 7.01
CA GLU A 169 7.09 33.99 5.65
C GLU A 169 7.42 32.49 5.64
N GLU A 170 8.34 32.02 6.49
CA GLU A 170 8.67 30.60 6.63
C GLU A 170 7.48 29.79 7.19
N VAL A 171 6.83 30.27 8.26
CA VAL A 171 5.60 29.64 8.80
C VAL A 171 4.47 29.61 7.76
N LYS A 172 4.33 30.67 6.96
CA LYS A 172 3.34 30.74 5.89
C LYS A 172 3.63 29.76 4.75
N SER A 173 4.90 29.59 4.38
CA SER A 173 5.33 28.56 3.42
C SER A 173 5.00 27.16 3.93
N LEU A 174 5.34 26.86 5.19
CA LEU A 174 5.04 25.57 5.81
C LEU A 174 3.54 25.27 5.86
N ARG A 175 2.71 26.28 6.14
CA ARG A 175 1.26 26.11 6.08
C ARG A 175 0.77 25.84 4.66
N ALA A 176 1.34 26.48 3.64
CA ALA A 176 0.98 26.21 2.25
C ALA A 176 1.34 24.78 1.84
N GLU A 177 2.55 24.31 2.18
CA GLU A 177 3.00 22.94 1.96
C GLU A 177 2.09 21.92 2.68
N MET A 178 1.68 22.20 3.93
CA MET A 178 0.73 21.36 4.65
C MET A 178 -0.69 21.43 4.08
N GLY A 179 -1.09 22.56 3.50
CA GLY A 179 -2.39 22.74 2.84
C GLY A 179 -2.56 21.90 1.57
N GLU A 180 -1.47 21.46 0.94
CA GLU A 180 -1.55 20.52 -0.20
C GLU A 180 -2.10 19.15 0.21
N TRP A 181 -1.87 18.76 1.46
CA TRP A 181 -2.42 17.54 2.03
C TRP A 181 -3.90 17.68 2.39
N ASP A 182 -4.38 18.89 2.69
CA ASP A 182 -5.80 19.15 3.01
C ASP A 182 -6.74 18.71 1.87
N ASN A 183 -6.29 18.90 0.62
CA ASN A 183 -7.03 18.44 -0.56
C ASN A 183 -6.98 16.92 -0.78
N GLN A 184 -6.05 16.22 -0.13
CA GLN A 184 -5.82 14.78 -0.29
C GLN A 184 -6.36 13.96 0.89
N VAL A 185 -6.56 14.58 2.06
CA VAL A 185 -7.01 13.92 3.30
C VAL A 185 -8.25 13.06 3.09
N ASP A 186 -9.31 13.61 2.48
CA ASP A 186 -10.56 12.87 2.29
C ASP A 186 -10.36 11.65 1.37
N ALA A 187 -9.59 11.83 0.29
CA ALA A 187 -9.27 10.76 -0.65
C ALA A 187 -8.41 9.66 0.00
N LEU A 188 -7.51 10.03 0.92
CA LEU A 188 -6.64 9.10 1.63
C LEU A 188 -7.40 8.33 2.72
N ASP A 189 -8.30 9.00 3.45
CA ASP A 189 -9.17 8.33 4.43
C ASP A 189 -10.15 7.38 3.72
N GLU A 190 -10.68 7.76 2.55
CA GLU A 190 -11.48 6.86 1.71
C GLU A 190 -10.64 5.68 1.17
N LEU A 191 -9.39 5.93 0.77
CA LEU A 191 -8.48 4.87 0.32
C LEU A 191 -8.15 3.88 1.45
N MET A 192 -7.93 4.35 2.68
CA MET A 192 -7.77 3.48 3.86
C MET A 192 -9.03 2.64 4.12
N ALA A 193 -10.22 3.25 4.02
CA ALA A 193 -11.47 2.54 4.22
C ALA A 193 -11.73 1.47 3.15
N THR A 194 -11.50 1.79 1.88
CA THR A 194 -11.72 0.87 0.75
C THR A 194 -10.69 -0.25 0.69
N SER A 195 -9.43 0.03 1.03
CA SER A 195 -8.34 -0.96 1.08
C SER A 195 -8.39 -1.91 2.28
N GLN A 196 -9.29 -1.64 3.24
CA GLN A 196 -9.38 -2.36 4.51
C GLN A 196 -8.06 -2.34 5.31
N LEU A 197 -7.21 -1.33 5.08
CA LEU A 197 -5.96 -1.12 5.80
C LEU A 197 -6.11 -0.01 6.83
N THR A 198 -5.89 -0.33 8.10
CA THR A 198 -5.99 0.60 9.21
C THR A 198 -4.62 0.90 9.78
N ILE A 199 -4.29 2.20 9.89
CA ILE A 199 -3.05 2.66 10.53
C ILE A 199 -3.39 3.15 11.93
N LYS A 200 -2.67 2.66 12.94
CA LYS A 200 -2.90 2.98 14.35
C LYS A 200 -1.67 3.64 14.97
N ASP A 201 -1.91 4.45 16.00
CA ASP A 201 -0.84 4.91 16.87
C ASP A 201 -0.58 3.88 17.98
N ARG A 202 0.69 3.50 18.17
CA ARG A 202 1.05 2.46 19.13
C ARG A 202 0.76 2.87 20.57
N ALA A 203 0.97 4.15 20.91
CA ALA A 203 0.83 4.62 22.28
C ALA A 203 -0.64 4.75 22.70
N THR A 204 -1.48 5.30 21.82
CA THR A 204 -2.89 5.61 22.11
C THR A 204 -3.85 4.53 21.61
N GLN A 205 -3.38 3.60 20.78
CA GLN A 205 -4.18 2.57 20.11
C GLN A 205 -5.31 3.14 19.24
N ARG A 206 -5.30 4.44 18.97
CA ARG A 206 -6.29 5.11 18.12
C ARG A 206 -5.98 4.84 16.65
N THR A 207 -7.02 4.69 15.86
CA THR A 207 -6.87 4.80 14.41
C THR A 207 -6.45 6.20 14.05
N LEU A 208 -5.39 6.30 13.26
CA LEU A 208 -4.93 7.55 12.73
C LEU A 208 -5.64 7.83 11.41
N HIS A 209 -6.22 9.02 11.34
CA HIS A 209 -6.84 9.56 10.15
C HIS A 209 -6.03 10.77 9.71
N PHE A 210 -5.84 10.92 8.40
CA PHE A 210 -5.00 11.98 7.86
C PHE A 210 -5.52 13.37 8.28
N GLY A 211 -6.85 13.55 8.33
CA GLY A 211 -7.46 14.83 8.65
C GLY A 211 -7.28 15.26 10.11
N ILE A 212 -7.34 14.32 11.05
CA ILE A 212 -7.21 14.62 12.48
C ILE A 212 -5.78 15.08 12.81
N GLU A 213 -4.78 14.41 12.23
CA GLU A 213 -3.37 14.77 12.42
C GLU A 213 -3.03 16.11 11.78
N LEU A 214 -3.59 16.41 10.61
CA LEU A 214 -3.36 17.69 9.91
C LEU A 214 -3.96 18.87 10.69
N GLN A 215 -5.16 18.70 11.25
CA GLN A 215 -5.81 19.73 12.08
C GLN A 215 -5.03 20.01 13.38
N ALA A 216 -4.39 18.99 13.97
CA ALA A 216 -3.54 19.16 15.14
C ALA A 216 -2.32 20.03 14.83
N LEU A 217 -1.69 19.84 13.67
CA LEU A 217 -0.57 20.65 13.23
C LEU A 217 -0.99 22.09 12.91
N ASP A 218 -2.14 22.29 12.26
CA ASP A 218 -2.63 23.64 11.96
C ASP A 218 -2.95 24.44 13.23
N SER A 219 -3.48 23.76 14.25
CA SER A 219 -3.70 24.34 15.57
C SER A 219 -2.40 24.79 16.25
N LEU A 220 -1.30 24.04 16.07
CA LEU A 220 0.03 24.45 16.54
C LEU A 220 0.53 25.68 15.79
N CYS A 221 0.37 25.73 14.45
CA CYS A 221 0.69 26.91 13.65
C CYS A 221 -0.06 28.17 14.12
N ASP A 222 -1.35 28.05 14.44
CA ASP A 222 -2.15 29.17 14.98
C ASP A 222 -1.71 29.58 16.38
N PHE A 223 -1.30 28.64 17.23
CA PHE A 223 -0.76 28.94 18.55
C PHE A 223 0.50 29.81 18.46
N TYR A 224 1.43 29.52 17.55
CA TYR A 224 2.64 30.34 17.33
C TYR A 224 2.31 31.76 16.86
N ARG A 225 1.23 31.93 16.11
CA ARG A 225 0.74 33.24 15.68
C ARG A 225 0.13 34.03 16.85
N SER A 226 -0.51 33.34 17.80
CA SER A 226 -1.09 33.96 19.01
C SER A 226 -0.03 34.42 20.01
N THR A 227 1.03 33.62 20.22
CA THR A 227 2.18 33.99 21.07
C THR A 227 2.94 35.20 20.50
N GLN A 228 3.00 35.35 19.17
CA GLN A 228 3.52 36.56 18.51
C GLN A 228 2.74 37.85 18.85
N LYS A 229 1.42 37.78 19.09
CA LYS A 229 0.66 38.97 19.53
C LYS A 229 1.07 39.39 20.95
N CYS A 230 1.40 38.45 21.82
CA CYS A 230 1.90 38.73 23.17
C CYS A 230 3.32 39.32 23.16
N THR A 231 4.25 38.82 22.34
CA THR A 231 5.61 39.38 22.28
C THR A 231 5.67 40.76 21.63
N ARG A 232 4.76 41.09 20.69
CA ARG A 232 4.63 42.45 20.15
C ARG A 232 4.13 43.47 21.17
N LEU A 233 3.30 43.06 22.13
CA LEU A 233 2.90 43.89 23.27
C LEU A 233 4.08 44.15 24.22
N VAL A 234 4.97 43.17 24.42
CA VAL A 234 6.19 43.33 25.23
C VAL A 234 7.21 44.25 24.54
N PHE A 235 7.37 44.18 23.23
CA PHE A 235 8.23 45.09 22.46
C PHE A 235 7.67 46.52 22.34
N CYS A 236 6.35 46.69 22.21
CA CYS A 236 5.74 48.03 22.26
C CYS A 236 5.86 48.67 23.66
N PHE A 237 5.74 47.91 24.75
CA PHE A 237 5.95 48.44 26.09
C PHE A 237 7.40 48.85 26.37
N ASN A 238 8.38 48.11 25.86
CA ASN A 238 9.80 48.45 26.03
C ASN A 238 10.29 49.61 25.15
N SER A 239 9.63 49.87 24.01
CA SER A 239 9.94 51.03 23.16
C SER A 239 9.30 52.34 23.70
N LEU A 240 8.12 52.26 24.31
CA LEU A 240 7.44 53.42 24.93
C LEU A 240 8.07 53.87 26.26
N TYR A 241 8.77 53.00 27.00
CA TYR A 241 9.45 53.38 28.24
C TYR A 241 10.86 53.97 28.06
N LYS A 242 11.40 54.03 26.83
CA LYS A 242 12.73 54.61 26.55
C LYS A 242 12.72 56.09 26.13
N ILE A 243 11.54 56.73 26.03
CA ILE A 243 11.40 58.13 25.56
C ILE A 243 11.19 59.14 26.72
N HIS A 244 11.14 58.70 27.98
CA HIS A 244 10.87 59.59 29.12
C HIS A 244 11.82 59.48 30.31
N LEU A 245 13.14 59.48 30.05
CA LEU A 245 14.13 59.95 31.03
C LEU A 245 15.28 60.67 30.33
N MET A 246 15.05 61.93 29.97
CA MET A 246 16.11 62.94 29.94
C MET A 246 15.98 63.81 31.18
N PRO A 247 16.96 63.85 32.09
CA PRO A 247 17.10 64.96 33.02
C PRO A 247 17.76 66.12 32.27
N SER A 248 17.00 67.19 32.07
CA SER A 248 17.55 68.51 31.80
C SER A 248 18.02 69.10 33.13
N PHE A 249 19.30 69.47 33.19
CA PHE A 249 19.99 70.31 34.19
C PHE A 249 19.91 69.93 35.68
#